data_AF-A0A359M7R2-F1
#
_entry.id   AF-A0A359M7R2-F1
#
_cell.length_a   1.000
_cell.length_b   1.000
_cell.length_c   1.000
_cell.angle_alpha   90.00
_cell.angle_beta   90.00
_cell.angle_gamma   90.00
#
_symmetry.space_group_name_H-M   'P 1'
#
loop_
_entity.id
_entity.type
_entity.pdbx_description
1 polymer ?
#
loop_
_entity_poly.entity_id
_entity_poly.type
_entity_poly.pdbx_seq_one_letter_code
_entity_poly.pdbx_strand_id
1 'polypeptide(L)'
;MRTNIPLNFNWMFSIYNPSHLEGVIENDFKTIDLPHNAVDIPYSNFDEKMTHGIFSYVKIFTADEAWKNQLIRILFEGVAHQAIIYLNKKQVAFHQGGYTPFEVDLSPDLIYGELNELLVVVDTHENPGIPPFGGVVDYLGYGGIYREVSLIITPKLYIKDIFIQTDGTQNVPIIIETASSIGELVVTIFNDQKLIVGHKKTLIAHTETILDFLIDYPLLWDLKTPHLYTVVVEYYVTQKLYDSISETFGIRKAEFKKDGFYLNGKRIKLRGLNRHQSYPYVGYAMPKQAQIEDAEILKNELFVNIVRTSHYPQSKHFLKRCDEIGLLVFEEIPGWQHIGDLSWQELSCSNVRDMIMRDRNHPSIILWGVRINESPDHHDYYLRTNQIARDLDPTRQTGGVRNLQHSEFFEDVYTYNDFSHQGNNPGLEAKKKITKDVPYLVTEYNGHMFPTKRFDMEERRLEHAKRHMHVIDTMMKPDNGISGAIGWCMSDYNTHQEFGSGDKICYHGVLDMFRIPKMASFAYQTQQDEFPILEVSSTMNIGEHTAGALSNVHVFTNMDYIKVYKNDEFIKTFLPDQKNYPYMTHPPVII
;
A
#
# COMPACT_ATOMS: atom_id res chain seq x y z
N MET A 1 11.99 -30.65 -1.13
CA MET A 1 11.97 -29.39 -0.37
C MET A 1 11.58 -28.30 -1.34
N ARG A 2 10.76 -27.33 -0.90
CA ARG A 2 10.34 -26.21 -1.72
C ARG A 2 11.52 -25.36 -2.17
N THR A 3 11.47 -24.93 -3.43
CA THR A 3 12.45 -24.02 -4.03
C THR A 3 11.71 -22.88 -4.70
N ASN A 4 12.15 -21.64 -4.43
CA ASN A 4 11.70 -20.45 -5.15
C ASN A 4 12.86 -19.96 -6.02
N ILE A 5 12.67 -19.94 -7.33
CA ILE A 5 13.66 -19.48 -8.31
C ILE A 5 13.16 -18.14 -8.89
N PRO A 6 13.83 -17.01 -8.59
CA PRO A 6 13.51 -15.74 -9.23
C PRO A 6 13.72 -15.81 -10.74
N LEU A 7 12.75 -15.31 -11.49
CA LEU A 7 12.76 -15.22 -12.95
C LEU A 7 12.65 -13.76 -13.40
N ASN A 8 13.40 -12.83 -12.82
CA ASN A 8 13.27 -11.41 -13.18
C ASN A 8 14.16 -10.98 -14.35
N PHE A 9 15.29 -11.63 -14.56
CA PHE A 9 16.32 -11.13 -15.49
C PHE A 9 16.22 -11.75 -16.88
N ASN A 10 16.73 -11.06 -17.89
CA ASN A 10 16.88 -11.55 -19.27
C ASN A 10 15.56 -12.09 -19.87
N TRP A 11 14.51 -11.27 -19.83
CA TRP A 11 13.31 -11.48 -20.63
C TRP A 11 13.49 -10.85 -21.99
N MET A 12 12.83 -11.42 -23.00
CA MET A 12 12.70 -10.84 -24.31
C MET A 12 11.37 -10.11 -24.38
N PHE A 13 11.36 -8.84 -24.77
CA PHE A 13 10.18 -8.00 -24.85
C PHE A 13 10.00 -7.38 -26.24
N SER A 14 8.78 -7.38 -26.74
CA SER A 14 8.42 -6.74 -28.01
C SER A 14 6.94 -6.36 -28.03
N ILE A 15 6.54 -5.53 -29.01
CA ILE A 15 5.11 -5.32 -29.33
C ILE A 15 4.56 -6.65 -29.84
N TYR A 16 3.38 -7.05 -29.39
CA TYR A 16 2.81 -8.35 -29.76
C TYR A 16 2.58 -8.46 -31.27
N ASN A 17 3.00 -9.60 -31.83
CA ASN A 17 2.67 -10.05 -33.17
C ASN A 17 2.13 -11.48 -33.09
N PRO A 18 1.05 -11.83 -33.82
CA PRO A 18 0.55 -13.21 -33.86
C PRO A 18 1.61 -14.27 -34.21
N SER A 19 2.65 -13.92 -34.99
CA SER A 19 3.76 -14.83 -35.29
C SER A 19 4.53 -15.27 -34.05
N HIS A 20 4.49 -14.51 -32.95
CA HIS A 20 5.15 -14.88 -31.69
C HIS A 20 4.57 -16.17 -31.08
N LEU A 21 3.32 -16.53 -31.43
CA LEU A 21 2.72 -17.80 -31.03
C LEU A 21 3.35 -19.01 -31.74
N GLU A 22 4.00 -18.79 -32.88
CA GLU A 22 4.66 -19.83 -33.67
C GLU A 22 6.08 -20.14 -33.19
N GLY A 23 6.62 -19.35 -32.25
CA GLY A 23 7.96 -19.46 -31.67
C GLY A 23 8.76 -18.17 -31.80
N VAL A 24 9.79 -18.02 -30.98
CA VAL A 24 10.55 -16.76 -30.88
C VAL A 24 11.64 -16.66 -31.94
N ILE A 25 11.66 -15.53 -32.64
CA ILE A 25 12.77 -15.11 -33.51
C ILE A 25 13.48 -13.97 -32.78
N GLU A 26 14.65 -14.24 -32.19
CA GLU A 26 15.35 -13.34 -31.24
C GLU A 26 15.58 -11.92 -31.76
N ASN A 27 15.78 -11.73 -33.07
CA ASN A 27 16.08 -10.43 -33.68
C ASN A 27 14.97 -9.38 -33.52
N ASP A 28 13.74 -9.79 -33.20
CA ASP A 28 12.57 -8.90 -33.07
C ASP A 28 12.29 -8.45 -31.62
N PHE A 29 13.13 -8.89 -30.66
CA PHE A 29 12.93 -8.64 -29.24
C PHE A 29 14.07 -7.83 -28.61
N LYS A 30 13.73 -6.96 -27.67
CA LYS A 30 14.69 -6.32 -26.76
C LYS A 30 14.83 -7.12 -25.47
N THR A 31 16.07 -7.28 -24.99
CA THR A 31 16.30 -7.87 -23.66
C THR A 31 15.98 -6.86 -22.57
N ILE A 32 15.19 -7.27 -21.57
CA ILE A 32 14.78 -6.46 -20.43
C ILE A 32 14.87 -7.27 -19.13
N ASP A 33 14.86 -6.57 -18.01
CA ASP A 33 14.73 -7.13 -16.68
C ASP A 33 13.45 -6.61 -16.02
N LEU A 34 12.84 -7.45 -15.17
CA LEU A 34 11.67 -7.12 -14.37
C LEU A 34 12.09 -6.51 -13.02
N PRO A 35 11.30 -5.61 -12.42
CA PRO A 35 10.08 -4.97 -12.94
C PRO A 35 10.26 -4.20 -14.24
N HIS A 36 9.28 -4.30 -15.16
CA HIS A 36 9.33 -3.60 -16.44
C HIS A 36 8.00 -2.93 -16.79
N ASN A 37 8.09 -1.67 -17.21
CA ASN A 37 6.98 -0.89 -17.76
C ASN A 37 6.97 -1.04 -19.28
N ALA A 38 5.82 -1.39 -19.86
CA ALA A 38 5.74 -1.69 -21.29
C ALA A 38 6.10 -0.47 -22.16
N VAL A 39 5.67 0.72 -21.74
CA VAL A 39 5.92 1.99 -22.42
C VAL A 39 6.29 3.06 -21.39
N ASP A 40 7.55 3.47 -21.38
CA ASP A 40 7.99 4.62 -20.57
C ASP A 40 7.35 5.91 -21.08
N ILE A 41 6.91 6.73 -20.12
CA ILE A 41 6.18 7.97 -20.40
C ILE A 41 7.07 9.20 -20.21
N PRO A 42 6.80 10.32 -20.90
CA PRO A 42 7.36 11.62 -20.52
C PRO A 42 6.94 12.01 -19.09
N TYR A 43 7.68 12.95 -18.49
CA TYR A 43 7.34 13.47 -17.17
C TYR A 43 5.92 14.07 -17.10
N SER A 44 5.53 14.82 -18.13
CA SER A 44 4.27 15.57 -18.23
C SER A 44 3.86 15.76 -19.70
N ASN A 45 2.65 16.28 -19.96
CA ASN A 45 2.15 16.68 -21.28
C ASN A 45 2.19 15.59 -22.38
N PHE A 46 1.85 14.35 -22.02
CA PHE A 46 1.74 13.24 -22.97
C PHE A 46 0.28 12.82 -23.16
N ASP A 47 -0.02 12.03 -24.20
CA ASP A 47 -1.31 11.35 -24.35
C ASP A 47 -1.21 9.99 -23.63
N GLU A 48 -1.98 9.80 -22.56
CA GLU A 48 -2.00 8.60 -21.74
C GLU A 48 -2.29 7.33 -22.54
N LYS A 49 -2.98 7.44 -23.68
CA LYS A 49 -3.26 6.30 -24.57
C LYS A 49 -1.99 5.70 -25.17
N MET A 50 -0.86 6.40 -25.11
CA MET A 50 0.44 5.82 -25.50
C MET A 50 0.83 4.61 -24.65
N THR A 51 0.26 4.49 -23.44
CA THR A 51 0.49 3.34 -22.56
C THR A 51 -0.32 2.10 -22.97
N HIS A 52 -1.29 2.24 -23.87
CA HIS A 52 -2.14 1.16 -24.35
C HIS A 52 -1.46 0.38 -25.48
N GLY A 53 -1.44 -0.94 -25.35
CA GLY A 53 -0.91 -1.84 -26.35
C GLY A 53 -1.02 -3.29 -25.91
N ILE A 54 -0.64 -4.17 -26.83
CA ILE A 54 -0.49 -5.59 -26.55
C ILE A 54 0.99 -5.92 -26.75
N PHE A 55 1.60 -6.58 -25.77
CA PHE A 55 3.03 -6.81 -25.71
C PHE A 55 3.34 -8.29 -25.46
N SER A 56 4.48 -8.75 -25.97
CA SER A 56 5.01 -10.08 -25.72
C SER A 56 6.18 -9.99 -24.76
N TYR A 57 6.11 -10.75 -23.66
CA TYR A 57 7.23 -11.04 -22.78
C TYR A 57 7.56 -12.53 -22.90
N VAL A 58 8.80 -12.84 -23.24
CA VAL A 58 9.24 -14.21 -23.44
C VAL A 58 10.37 -14.53 -22.49
N LYS A 59 10.25 -15.67 -21.81
CA LYS A 59 11.29 -16.25 -20.98
C LYS A 59 11.62 -17.65 -21.46
N ILE A 60 12.90 -17.85 -21.77
CA ILE A 60 13.44 -19.19 -21.99
C ILE A 60 14.11 -19.65 -20.69
N PHE A 61 13.79 -20.86 -20.26
CA PHE A 61 14.43 -21.49 -19.10
C PHE A 61 14.49 -23.01 -19.28
N THR A 62 15.47 -23.64 -18.65
CA THR A 62 15.57 -25.10 -18.62
C THR A 62 14.78 -25.65 -17.44
N ALA A 63 13.91 -26.62 -17.69
CA ALA A 63 13.26 -27.36 -16.61
C ALA A 63 14.17 -28.51 -16.17
N ASP A 64 14.68 -28.46 -14.93
CA ASP A 64 15.61 -29.49 -14.44
C ASP A 64 14.90 -30.86 -14.35
N GLU A 65 15.58 -31.92 -14.77
CA GLU A 65 15.15 -33.32 -14.61
C GLU A 65 14.77 -33.66 -13.16
N ALA A 66 15.43 -33.04 -12.18
CA ALA A 66 15.13 -33.20 -10.75
C ALA A 66 13.74 -32.70 -10.36
N TRP A 67 13.09 -31.87 -11.18
CA TRP A 67 11.74 -31.35 -10.93
C TRP A 67 10.64 -32.35 -11.30
N LYS A 68 10.97 -33.46 -11.99
CA LYS A 68 9.98 -34.49 -12.34
C LYS A 68 9.21 -34.96 -11.11
N ASN A 69 7.89 -35.11 -11.27
CA ASN A 69 6.92 -35.47 -10.22
C ASN A 69 6.72 -34.42 -9.10
N GLN A 70 7.28 -33.22 -9.24
CA GLN A 70 6.98 -32.08 -8.37
C GLN A 70 5.84 -31.25 -8.97
N LEU A 71 5.32 -30.29 -8.19
CA LEU A 71 4.41 -29.24 -8.64
C LEU A 71 5.26 -27.99 -8.92
N ILE A 72 5.29 -27.57 -10.18
CA ILE A 72 6.02 -26.40 -10.68
C ILE A 72 4.98 -25.34 -11.04
N ARG A 73 4.96 -24.26 -10.27
CA ARG A 73 4.09 -23.12 -10.51
C ARG A 73 4.92 -21.91 -10.89
N ILE A 74 4.42 -21.08 -11.77
CA ILE A 74 4.96 -19.72 -11.96
C ILE A 74 4.06 -18.74 -11.22
N LEU A 75 4.67 -17.89 -10.40
CA LEU A 75 4.03 -16.83 -9.64
C LEU A 75 4.39 -15.49 -10.28
N PHE A 76 3.37 -14.76 -10.72
CA PHE A 76 3.47 -13.36 -11.12
C PHE A 76 2.96 -12.49 -9.98
N GLU A 77 3.79 -11.57 -9.49
CA GLU A 77 3.41 -10.67 -8.37
C GLU A 77 2.51 -9.49 -8.81
N GLY A 78 2.44 -9.22 -10.12
CA GLY A 78 1.60 -8.18 -10.71
C GLY A 78 1.86 -8.01 -12.21
N VAL A 79 0.80 -8.07 -13.01
CA VAL A 79 0.82 -7.85 -14.46
C VAL A 79 -0.33 -6.93 -14.84
N ALA A 80 -0.02 -5.77 -15.40
CA ALA A 80 -1.03 -4.77 -15.79
C ALA A 80 -1.40 -4.94 -17.28
N HIS A 81 -2.66 -5.18 -17.68
CA HIS A 81 -3.84 -5.48 -16.84
C HIS A 81 -4.53 -6.80 -17.18
N GLN A 82 -4.20 -7.40 -18.32
CA GLN A 82 -4.60 -8.75 -18.68
C GLN A 82 -3.39 -9.51 -19.18
N ALA A 83 -3.33 -10.81 -18.90
CA ALA A 83 -2.25 -11.67 -19.34
C ALA A 83 -2.81 -12.98 -19.91
N ILE A 84 -2.33 -13.38 -21.08
CA ILE A 84 -2.49 -14.74 -21.62
C ILE A 84 -1.12 -15.42 -21.58
N ILE A 85 -1.05 -16.59 -20.95
CA ILE A 85 0.19 -17.30 -20.71
C ILE A 85 0.25 -18.54 -21.59
N TYR A 86 1.34 -18.68 -22.33
CA TYR A 86 1.65 -19.82 -23.17
C TYR A 86 2.94 -20.48 -22.70
N LEU A 87 2.94 -21.80 -22.61
CA LEU A 87 4.13 -22.62 -22.39
C LEU A 87 4.29 -23.54 -23.60
N ASN A 88 5.45 -23.48 -24.26
CA ASN A 88 5.75 -24.29 -25.45
C ASN A 88 4.61 -24.21 -26.49
N LYS A 89 4.15 -22.98 -26.78
CA LYS A 89 3.07 -22.65 -27.73
C LYS A 89 1.65 -23.10 -27.31
N LYS A 90 1.48 -23.73 -26.15
CA LYS A 90 0.17 -24.09 -25.60
C LYS A 90 -0.27 -23.04 -24.60
N GLN A 91 -1.49 -22.52 -24.75
CA GLN A 91 -2.08 -21.63 -23.74
C GLN A 91 -2.33 -22.44 -22.44
N VAL A 92 -1.79 -21.96 -21.33
CA VAL A 92 -1.91 -22.60 -20.01
C VAL A 92 -2.74 -21.77 -19.02
N ALA A 93 -2.86 -20.45 -19.21
CA ALA A 93 -3.65 -19.60 -18.32
C ALA A 93 -4.08 -18.28 -18.97
N PHE A 94 -5.06 -17.66 -18.31
CA PHE A 94 -5.53 -16.29 -18.57
C PHE A 94 -5.76 -15.60 -17.21
N HIS A 95 -5.35 -14.35 -17.09
CA HIS A 95 -5.52 -13.53 -15.89
C HIS A 95 -6.03 -12.14 -16.24
N GLN A 96 -6.87 -11.58 -15.36
CA GLN A 96 -7.39 -10.22 -15.43
C GLN A 96 -7.27 -9.56 -14.07
N GLY A 97 -6.84 -8.31 -14.06
CA GLY A 97 -6.52 -7.58 -12.83
C GLY A 97 -5.05 -7.21 -12.81
N GLY A 98 -4.74 -6.01 -12.31
CA GLY A 98 -3.38 -5.48 -12.33
C GLY A 98 -2.59 -5.66 -11.05
N TYR A 99 -3.24 -5.82 -9.89
CA TYR A 99 -2.65 -5.44 -8.59
C TYR A 99 -2.41 -6.60 -7.63
N THR A 100 -3.02 -7.75 -7.91
CA THR A 100 -2.94 -8.97 -7.10
C THR A 100 -2.06 -10.03 -7.80
N PRO A 101 -1.37 -10.87 -7.03
CA PRO A 101 -0.56 -11.94 -7.60
C PRO A 101 -1.44 -13.07 -8.16
N PHE A 102 -0.89 -13.84 -9.10
CA PHE A 102 -1.52 -15.08 -9.55
C PHE A 102 -0.49 -16.17 -9.86
N GLU A 103 -0.90 -17.42 -9.67
CA GLU A 103 -0.08 -18.60 -9.94
C GLU A 103 -0.64 -19.42 -11.11
N VAL A 104 0.25 -20.01 -11.91
CA VAL A 104 -0.10 -20.94 -12.99
C VAL A 104 0.69 -22.24 -12.82
N ASP A 105 0.00 -23.37 -12.81
CA ASP A 105 0.64 -24.70 -12.80
C ASP A 105 1.21 -25.02 -14.18
N LEU A 106 2.54 -25.11 -14.27
CA LEU A 106 3.27 -25.44 -15.49
C LEU A 106 3.59 -26.94 -15.59
N SER A 107 3.45 -27.69 -14.49
CA SER A 107 3.87 -29.10 -14.38
C SER A 107 3.38 -30.01 -15.51
N PRO A 108 2.12 -29.88 -16.01
CA PRO A 108 1.60 -30.77 -17.06
C PRO A 108 2.27 -30.62 -18.42
N ASP A 109 2.88 -29.45 -18.70
CA ASP A 109 3.28 -29.03 -20.04
C ASP A 109 4.79 -28.73 -20.17
N LEU A 110 5.55 -28.88 -19.08
CA LEU A 110 7.01 -28.75 -19.08
C LEU A 110 7.71 -29.92 -19.77
N ILE A 111 8.72 -29.60 -20.57
CA ILE A 111 9.65 -30.55 -21.16
C ILE A 111 10.92 -30.55 -20.30
N TYR A 112 11.04 -31.57 -19.44
CA TYR A 112 12.17 -31.71 -18.52
C TYR A 112 13.46 -32.05 -19.26
N GLY A 113 14.58 -31.50 -18.78
CA GLY A 113 15.90 -31.63 -19.40
C GLY A 113 16.13 -30.74 -20.62
N GLU A 114 15.09 -30.03 -21.08
CA GLU A 114 15.14 -29.19 -22.29
C GLU A 114 14.80 -27.73 -22.00
N LEU A 115 15.03 -26.87 -23.00
CA LEU A 115 14.59 -25.48 -22.97
C LEU A 115 13.06 -25.43 -23.12
N ASN A 116 12.43 -24.64 -22.26
CA ASN A 116 11.02 -24.33 -22.31
C ASN A 116 10.85 -22.85 -22.65
N GLU A 117 9.90 -22.55 -23.51
CA GLU A 117 9.54 -21.19 -23.91
C GLU A 117 8.26 -20.79 -23.21
N LEU A 118 8.34 -19.77 -22.37
CA LEU A 118 7.18 -19.14 -21.74
C LEU A 118 6.93 -17.80 -22.42
N LEU A 119 5.78 -17.67 -23.07
CA LEU A 119 5.30 -16.42 -23.66
C LEU A 119 4.14 -15.88 -22.82
N VAL A 120 4.24 -14.63 -22.42
CA VAL A 120 3.18 -13.88 -21.74
C VAL A 120 2.77 -12.75 -22.68
N VAL A 121 1.54 -12.83 -23.18
CA VAL A 121 0.90 -11.77 -23.95
C VAL A 121 0.17 -10.86 -22.97
N VAL A 122 0.64 -9.63 -22.84
CA VAL A 122 0.12 -8.63 -21.90
C VAL A 122 -0.67 -7.59 -22.66
N ASP A 123 -1.93 -7.40 -22.29
CA ASP A 123 -2.78 -6.32 -22.78
C ASP A 123 -2.88 -5.23 -21.69
N THR A 124 -2.46 -4.02 -22.05
CA THR A 124 -2.41 -2.86 -21.15
C THR A 124 -3.58 -1.91 -21.36
N HIS A 125 -4.56 -2.24 -22.22
CA HIS A 125 -5.74 -1.42 -22.38
C HIS A 125 -6.58 -1.38 -21.09
N GLU A 126 -7.08 -0.20 -20.77
CA GLU A 126 -7.99 0.03 -19.64
C GLU A 126 -9.40 -0.49 -19.96
N ASN A 127 -9.57 -1.81 -19.83
CA ASN A 127 -10.81 -2.50 -20.15
C ASN A 127 -11.92 -2.20 -19.12
N PRO A 128 -13.08 -1.63 -19.53
CA PRO A 128 -14.20 -1.32 -18.64
C PRO A 128 -14.75 -2.49 -17.80
N GLY A 129 -14.48 -3.74 -18.18
CA GLY A 129 -14.87 -4.92 -17.42
C GLY A 129 -13.93 -5.29 -16.27
N ILE A 130 -12.84 -4.53 -16.07
CA ILE A 130 -11.79 -4.83 -15.09
C ILE A 130 -11.66 -3.67 -14.09
N PRO A 131 -11.86 -3.88 -12.78
CA PRO A 131 -11.56 -2.87 -11.77
C PRO A 131 -10.09 -2.42 -11.85
N PRO A 132 -9.80 -1.11 -11.81
CA PRO A 132 -10.66 0.02 -11.44
C PRO A 132 -11.38 0.69 -12.62
N PHE A 133 -11.27 0.17 -13.85
CA PHE A 133 -11.72 0.84 -15.07
C PHE A 133 -13.23 0.74 -15.28
N GLY A 134 -13.72 1.57 -16.22
CA GLY A 134 -15.12 1.67 -16.64
C GLY A 134 -15.72 3.07 -16.48
N GLY A 135 -15.06 3.91 -15.68
CA GLY A 135 -15.28 5.36 -15.61
C GLY A 135 -13.98 6.14 -15.77
N VAL A 136 -13.97 7.38 -15.31
CA VAL A 136 -12.74 8.17 -15.16
C VAL A 136 -11.93 7.64 -13.97
N VAL A 137 -10.63 7.87 -13.94
CA VAL A 137 -9.72 7.43 -12.86
C VAL A 137 -8.69 8.52 -12.59
N ASP A 138 -8.50 8.96 -11.35
CA ASP A 138 -7.47 9.96 -11.00
C ASP A 138 -6.11 9.30 -10.70
N TYR A 139 -5.64 8.44 -11.60
CA TYR A 139 -4.30 7.85 -11.66
C TYR A 139 -4.18 6.96 -12.90
N LEU A 140 -2.98 6.78 -13.44
CA LEU A 140 -2.76 5.92 -14.60
C LEU A 140 -2.66 4.43 -14.22
N GLY A 141 -3.20 3.53 -15.05
CA GLY A 141 -3.03 2.08 -14.89
C GLY A 141 -1.63 1.56 -15.23
N TYR A 142 -0.92 2.26 -16.14
CA TYR A 142 0.35 1.85 -16.75
C TYR A 142 0.25 0.45 -17.39
N GLY A 143 1.37 -0.22 -17.64
CA GLY A 143 1.34 -1.53 -18.30
C GLY A 143 2.60 -2.36 -18.14
N GLY A 144 2.48 -3.67 -18.35
CA GLY A 144 3.60 -4.60 -18.35
C GLY A 144 3.68 -5.50 -17.12
N ILE A 145 4.76 -6.27 -17.03
CA ILE A 145 5.08 -7.12 -15.88
C ILE A 145 5.87 -6.26 -14.88
N TYR A 146 5.13 -5.45 -14.11
CA TYR A 146 5.69 -4.39 -13.27
C TYR A 146 6.05 -4.87 -11.85
N ARG A 147 5.89 -6.16 -11.55
CA ARG A 147 6.41 -6.80 -10.32
C ARG A 147 7.12 -8.10 -10.66
N GLU A 148 7.74 -8.69 -9.65
CA GLU A 148 8.60 -9.85 -9.76
C GLU A 148 7.86 -11.11 -10.27
N VAL A 149 8.61 -12.01 -10.89
CA VAL A 149 8.16 -13.32 -11.33
C VAL A 149 9.07 -14.39 -10.75
N SER A 150 8.50 -15.53 -10.35
CA SER A 150 9.27 -16.65 -9.80
C SER A 150 8.69 -18.01 -10.15
N LEU A 151 9.55 -19.03 -10.23
CA LEU A 151 9.11 -20.43 -10.23
C LEU A 151 9.07 -20.95 -8.79
N ILE A 152 7.90 -21.44 -8.39
CA ILE A 152 7.66 -22.09 -7.11
C ILE A 152 7.59 -23.59 -7.36
N ILE A 153 8.64 -24.29 -6.95
CA ILE A 153 8.77 -25.74 -7.10
C ILE A 153 8.51 -26.37 -5.74
N THR A 154 7.48 -27.20 -5.65
CA THR A 154 7.02 -27.83 -4.41
C THR A 154 6.78 -29.31 -4.62
N PRO A 155 7.02 -30.20 -3.63
CA PRO A 155 6.49 -31.56 -3.71
C PRO A 155 4.96 -31.56 -3.79
N LYS A 156 4.34 -32.68 -4.19
CA LYS A 156 2.87 -32.81 -4.18
C LYS A 156 2.26 -32.79 -2.77
N LEU A 157 3.06 -33.08 -1.75
CA LEU A 157 2.73 -32.92 -0.34
C LEU A 157 3.38 -31.62 0.13
N TYR A 158 2.58 -30.57 0.20
CA TYR A 158 3.05 -29.21 0.49
C TYR A 158 2.07 -28.45 1.39
N ILE A 159 2.57 -27.39 2.00
CA ILE A 159 1.79 -26.43 2.79
C ILE A 159 1.26 -25.38 1.84
N LYS A 160 -0.06 -25.24 1.76
CA LYS A 160 -0.73 -24.29 0.87
C LYS A 160 -0.72 -22.89 1.45
N ASP A 161 -1.06 -22.77 2.74
CA ASP A 161 -1.29 -21.48 3.37
C ASP A 161 -1.06 -21.55 4.90
N ILE A 162 -0.72 -20.41 5.48
CA ILE A 162 -0.63 -20.20 6.94
C ILE A 162 -1.32 -18.88 7.27
N PHE A 163 -2.26 -18.93 8.21
CA PHE A 163 -2.85 -17.74 8.81
C PHE A 163 -2.55 -17.68 10.31
N ILE A 164 -1.87 -16.61 10.72
CA ILE A 164 -1.56 -16.33 12.12
C ILE A 164 -2.54 -15.28 12.65
N GLN A 165 -3.31 -15.66 13.66
CA GLN A 165 -4.26 -14.76 14.30
C GLN A 165 -3.66 -14.21 15.59
N THR A 166 -3.76 -12.89 15.79
CA THR A 166 -3.34 -12.24 17.04
C THR A 166 -4.37 -11.19 17.46
N ASP A 167 -4.60 -11.09 18.77
CA ASP A 167 -5.48 -10.11 19.39
C ASP A 167 -4.74 -9.25 20.44
N GLY A 168 -3.40 -9.27 20.40
CA GLY A 168 -2.51 -8.62 21.36
C GLY A 168 -2.35 -9.37 22.68
N THR A 169 -2.87 -10.59 22.80
CA THR A 169 -2.67 -11.45 23.98
C THR A 169 -1.56 -12.48 23.75
N GLN A 170 -1.30 -13.31 24.77
CA GLN A 170 -0.38 -14.44 24.69
C GLN A 170 -0.90 -15.61 23.83
N ASN A 171 -2.19 -15.64 23.48
CA ASN A 171 -2.77 -16.71 22.67
C ASN A 171 -2.61 -16.39 21.18
N VAL A 172 -1.96 -17.29 20.44
CA VAL A 172 -1.68 -17.14 19.00
C VAL A 172 -2.20 -18.39 18.28
N PRO A 173 -3.46 -18.40 17.81
CA PRO A 173 -3.98 -19.43 16.93
C PRO A 173 -3.30 -19.36 15.55
N ILE A 174 -2.87 -20.52 15.05
CA ILE A 174 -2.29 -20.67 13.71
C ILE A 174 -3.12 -21.70 12.95
N ILE A 175 -3.68 -21.26 11.83
CA ILE A 175 -4.42 -22.10 10.89
C ILE A 175 -3.48 -22.45 9.75
N ILE A 176 -3.31 -23.75 9.46
CA ILE A 176 -2.40 -24.26 8.45
C ILE A 176 -3.21 -25.09 7.45
N GLU A 177 -3.16 -24.71 6.17
CA GLU A 177 -3.73 -25.50 5.09
C GLU A 177 -2.64 -26.31 4.38
N THR A 178 -2.92 -27.59 4.13
CA THR A 178 -2.02 -28.53 3.47
C THR A 178 -2.70 -29.18 2.26
N ALA A 179 -1.89 -29.64 1.31
CA ALA A 179 -2.38 -30.28 0.09
C ALA A 179 -2.97 -31.69 0.32
N SER A 180 -2.68 -32.31 1.47
CA SER A 180 -3.11 -33.67 1.79
C SER A 180 -3.19 -33.87 3.29
N SER A 181 -4.13 -34.71 3.74
CA SER A 181 -4.38 -35.05 5.13
C SER A 181 -3.52 -36.22 5.65
N ILE A 182 -2.25 -36.31 5.22
CA ILE A 182 -1.33 -37.38 5.63
C ILE A 182 -0.08 -36.78 6.26
N GLY A 183 0.58 -37.50 7.16
CA GLY A 183 1.84 -37.04 7.75
C GLY A 183 1.67 -36.19 9.00
N GLU A 184 2.68 -35.36 9.28
CA GLU A 184 2.79 -34.57 10.49
C GLU A 184 3.34 -33.16 10.19
N LEU A 185 2.89 -32.19 10.98
CA LEU A 185 3.42 -30.82 10.99
C LEU A 185 4.29 -30.62 12.23
N VAL A 186 5.46 -30.01 12.03
CA VAL A 186 6.29 -29.44 13.09
C VAL A 186 6.26 -27.94 12.93
N VAL A 187 5.81 -27.23 13.97
CA VAL A 187 5.59 -25.79 13.93
C VAL A 187 6.39 -25.14 15.04
N THR A 188 7.29 -24.25 14.66
CA THR A 188 8.21 -23.56 15.57
C THR A 188 8.05 -22.05 15.42
N ILE A 189 7.89 -21.35 16.54
CA ILE A 189 7.81 -19.88 16.58
C ILE A 189 9.11 -19.35 17.17
N PHE A 190 9.74 -18.45 16.44
CA PHE A 190 10.93 -17.71 16.84
C PHE A 190 10.58 -16.25 17.13
N ASN A 191 11.20 -15.66 18.15
CA ASN A 191 11.18 -14.20 18.34
C ASN A 191 12.26 -13.50 17.49
N ASP A 192 12.33 -12.18 17.58
CA ASP A 192 13.32 -11.32 16.91
C ASP A 192 14.78 -11.70 17.20
N GLN A 193 15.06 -12.25 18.38
CA GLN A 193 16.37 -12.77 18.80
C GLN A 193 16.65 -14.21 18.33
N LYS A 194 15.77 -14.80 17.50
CA LYS A 194 15.83 -16.19 17.03
C LYS A 194 15.72 -17.24 18.14
N LEU A 195 15.15 -16.89 19.29
CA LEU A 195 14.84 -17.83 20.36
C LEU A 195 13.49 -18.52 20.09
N ILE A 196 13.42 -19.82 20.37
CA ILE A 196 12.17 -20.59 20.26
C ILE A 196 11.25 -20.18 21.42
N VAL A 197 10.08 -19.64 21.07
CA VAL A 197 9.03 -19.24 22.02
C VAL A 197 7.77 -20.10 21.89
N GLY A 198 7.71 -20.95 20.87
CA GLY A 198 6.64 -21.93 20.69
C GLY A 198 7.12 -23.10 19.84
N HIS A 199 6.72 -24.32 20.22
CA HIS A 199 7.01 -25.52 19.44
C HIS A 199 5.90 -26.55 19.62
N LYS A 200 5.31 -27.01 18.51
CA LYS A 200 4.31 -28.06 18.51
C LYS A 200 4.55 -29.04 17.37
N LYS A 201 4.17 -30.29 17.61
CA LYS A 201 4.14 -31.35 16.63
C LYS A 201 2.75 -31.98 16.62
N THR A 202 2.14 -32.14 15.45
CA THR A 202 0.80 -32.74 15.31
C THR A 202 0.69 -33.62 14.08
N LEU A 203 -0.17 -34.63 14.14
CA LEU A 203 -0.58 -35.38 12.94
C LEU A 203 -1.57 -34.55 12.13
N ILE A 204 -1.50 -34.67 10.81
CA ILE A 204 -2.45 -34.04 9.90
C ILE A 204 -3.66 -34.98 9.80
N ALA A 205 -4.80 -34.58 10.37
CA ALA A 205 -6.05 -35.33 10.30
C ALA A 205 -6.97 -34.83 9.17
N HIS A 206 -6.91 -33.53 8.88
CA HIS A 206 -7.65 -32.84 7.83
C HIS A 206 -6.71 -31.92 7.06
N THR A 207 -7.10 -31.47 5.87
CA THR A 207 -6.28 -30.54 5.08
C THR A 207 -6.11 -29.19 5.76
N GLU A 208 -7.02 -28.81 6.65
CA GLU A 208 -6.89 -27.67 7.56
C GLU A 208 -6.56 -28.17 8.97
N THR A 209 -5.59 -27.53 9.62
CA THR A 209 -5.19 -27.83 11.00
C THR A 209 -5.04 -26.54 11.79
N ILE A 210 -5.64 -26.49 12.98
CA ILE A 210 -5.59 -25.34 13.88
C ILE A 210 -4.70 -25.70 15.09
N LEU A 211 -3.76 -24.82 15.41
CA LEU A 211 -2.85 -24.95 16.54
C LEU A 211 -2.81 -23.67 17.38
N ASP A 212 -3.21 -23.74 18.64
CA ASP A 212 -3.12 -22.61 19.57
C ASP A 212 -1.76 -22.55 20.27
N PHE A 213 -1.00 -21.47 20.11
CA PHE A 213 0.25 -21.27 20.85
C PHE A 213 0.04 -20.33 22.04
N LEU A 214 0.74 -20.62 23.13
CA LEU A 214 0.83 -19.73 24.29
C LEU A 214 2.23 -19.14 24.33
N ILE A 215 2.37 -17.85 24.06
CA ILE A 215 3.64 -17.14 24.08
C ILE A 215 3.78 -16.43 25.41
N ASP A 216 4.64 -16.93 26.29
CA ASP A 216 4.86 -16.33 27.60
C ASP A 216 5.52 -14.95 27.45
N TYR A 217 4.94 -13.93 28.11
CA TYR A 217 5.41 -12.54 28.10
C TYR A 217 5.66 -11.99 26.68
N PRO A 218 4.62 -11.94 25.81
CA PRO A 218 4.81 -11.55 24.42
C PRO A 218 5.28 -10.10 24.32
N LEU A 219 6.38 -9.88 23.60
CA LEU A 219 6.76 -8.54 23.14
C LEU A 219 5.76 -8.12 22.05
N LEU A 220 5.07 -7.01 22.28
CA LEU A 220 4.05 -6.51 21.36
C LEU A 220 4.67 -5.74 20.20
N TRP A 221 4.08 -5.89 19.02
CA TRP A 221 4.35 -5.00 17.90
C TRP A 221 3.70 -3.63 18.16
N ASP A 222 4.48 -2.56 18.04
CA ASP A 222 4.04 -1.17 18.26
C ASP A 222 4.77 -0.21 17.30
N LEU A 223 4.35 1.05 17.26
CA LEU A 223 4.90 2.09 16.38
C LEU A 223 6.38 2.40 16.63
N LYS A 224 6.86 2.24 17.88
CA LYS A 224 8.25 2.50 18.27
C LYS A 224 9.07 1.23 18.46
N THR A 225 8.40 0.13 18.81
CA THR A 225 9.01 -1.17 19.08
C THR A 225 8.28 -2.23 18.26
N PRO A 226 8.54 -2.29 16.94
CA PRO A 226 7.86 -3.22 16.04
C PRO A 226 8.43 -4.64 16.18
N HIS A 227 8.21 -5.29 17.34
CA HIS A 227 8.67 -6.65 17.56
C HIS A 227 7.97 -7.63 16.61
N LEU A 228 8.78 -8.42 15.90
CA LEU A 228 8.33 -9.42 14.95
C LEU A 228 8.72 -10.82 15.40
N TYR A 229 7.89 -11.77 15.02
CA TYR A 229 8.09 -13.20 15.22
C TYR A 229 8.11 -13.89 13.86
N THR A 230 8.73 -15.07 13.80
CA THR A 230 8.71 -15.93 12.61
C THR A 230 8.15 -17.28 13.00
N VAL A 231 7.06 -17.70 12.36
CA VAL A 231 6.63 -19.09 12.41
C VAL A 231 7.29 -19.85 11.27
N VAL A 232 7.85 -21.02 11.57
CA VAL A 232 8.34 -22.00 10.60
C VAL A 232 7.48 -23.24 10.71
N VAL A 233 6.88 -23.66 9.59
CA VAL A 233 6.06 -24.86 9.48
C VAL A 233 6.77 -25.85 8.57
N GLU A 234 7.03 -27.03 9.10
CA GLU A 234 7.67 -28.14 8.40
C GLU A 234 6.68 -29.31 8.25
N TYR A 235 6.55 -29.84 7.04
CA TYR A 235 5.66 -30.97 6.72
C TYR A 235 6.47 -32.25 6.50
N TYR A 236 6.30 -33.22 7.40
CA TYR A 236 6.94 -34.54 7.32
C TYR A 236 5.96 -35.66 6.95
N VAL A 237 6.47 -36.67 6.23
CA VAL A 237 5.81 -37.97 6.05
C VAL A 237 6.84 -39.06 6.29
N THR A 238 6.50 -40.03 7.15
CA THR A 238 7.41 -41.13 7.55
C THR A 238 8.82 -40.62 7.90
N GLN A 239 8.92 -39.57 8.72
CA GLN A 239 10.16 -38.89 9.16
C GLN A 239 10.96 -38.17 8.06
N LYS A 240 10.49 -38.12 6.81
CA LYS A 240 11.11 -37.34 5.75
C LYS A 240 10.46 -35.97 5.64
N LEU A 241 11.26 -34.90 5.64
CA LEU A 241 10.80 -33.54 5.38
C LEU A 241 10.44 -33.36 3.89
N TYR A 242 9.20 -33.01 3.61
CA TYR A 242 8.71 -32.72 2.25
C TYR A 242 8.78 -31.22 1.95
N ASP A 243 8.17 -30.41 2.81
CA ASP A 243 8.02 -28.97 2.59
C ASP A 243 8.30 -28.17 3.88
N SER A 244 8.73 -26.93 3.70
CA SER A 244 8.97 -25.99 4.80
C SER A 244 8.67 -24.57 4.31
N ILE A 245 7.88 -23.83 5.06
CA ILE A 245 7.59 -22.41 4.78
C ILE A 245 7.71 -21.61 6.07
N SER A 246 8.00 -20.32 5.95
CA SER A 246 8.07 -19.42 7.09
C SER A 246 7.25 -18.17 6.85
N GLU A 247 6.52 -17.71 7.86
CA GLU A 247 5.77 -16.46 7.82
C GLU A 247 6.19 -15.56 8.98
N THR A 248 6.23 -14.25 8.72
CA THR A 248 6.52 -13.22 9.73
C THR A 248 5.22 -12.62 10.22
N PHE A 249 5.10 -12.40 11.52
CA PHE A 249 3.92 -11.77 12.12
C PHE A 249 4.32 -10.92 13.34
N GLY A 250 3.40 -10.10 13.82
CA GLY A 250 3.55 -9.33 15.05
C GLY A 250 2.34 -9.50 15.95
N ILE A 251 2.56 -9.55 17.27
CA ILE A 251 1.48 -9.68 18.25
C ILE A 251 1.02 -8.28 18.64
N ARG A 252 -0.20 -7.90 18.28
CA ARG A 252 -0.76 -6.59 18.65
C ARG A 252 -2.29 -6.58 18.66
N LYS A 253 -2.87 -5.59 19.34
CA LYS A 253 -4.29 -5.27 19.23
C LYS A 253 -4.49 -3.90 18.60
N ALA A 254 -5.17 -3.83 17.46
CA ALA A 254 -5.56 -2.57 16.83
C ALA A 254 -7.08 -2.48 16.77
N GLU A 255 -7.66 -1.39 17.28
CA GLU A 255 -9.10 -1.26 17.41
C GLU A 255 -9.55 0.19 17.22
N PHE A 256 -10.46 0.39 16.27
CA PHE A 256 -11.23 1.62 16.11
C PHE A 256 -12.50 1.54 16.96
N LYS A 257 -12.58 2.45 17.93
CA LYS A 257 -13.76 2.67 18.77
C LYS A 257 -14.42 3.99 18.38
N LYS A 258 -15.62 4.21 18.91
CA LYS A 258 -16.41 5.43 18.64
C LYS A 258 -15.68 6.72 19.05
N ASP A 259 -14.83 6.64 20.06
CA ASP A 259 -14.03 7.73 20.60
C ASP A 259 -12.63 7.84 19.97
N GLY A 260 -12.14 6.84 19.23
CA GLY A 260 -10.89 6.93 18.50
C GLY A 260 -10.21 5.58 18.26
N PHE A 261 -8.97 5.63 17.78
CA PHE A 261 -8.15 4.45 17.52
C PHE A 261 -7.29 4.08 18.73
N TYR A 262 -7.15 2.78 18.96
CA TYR A 262 -6.37 2.19 20.03
C TYR A 262 -5.38 1.16 19.46
N LEU A 263 -4.11 1.29 19.85
CA LEU A 263 -3.08 0.28 19.62
C LEU A 263 -2.61 -0.24 20.98
N ASN A 264 -2.67 -1.55 21.19
CA ASN A 264 -2.27 -2.21 22.44
C ASN A 264 -2.93 -1.57 23.69
N GLY A 265 -4.19 -1.14 23.55
CA GLY A 265 -4.96 -0.47 24.61
C GLY A 265 -4.66 1.02 24.80
N LYS A 266 -3.67 1.59 24.11
CA LYS A 266 -3.36 3.02 24.13
C LYS A 266 -4.08 3.77 23.02
N ARG A 267 -4.81 4.83 23.37
CA ARG A 267 -5.45 5.73 22.40
C ARG A 267 -4.38 6.52 21.64
N ILE A 268 -4.42 6.49 20.30
CA ILE A 268 -3.46 7.16 19.42
C ILE A 268 -4.23 7.91 18.34
N LYS A 269 -3.77 9.13 18.02
CA LYS A 269 -4.26 9.87 16.85
C LYS A 269 -3.51 9.43 15.61
N LEU A 270 -4.26 8.97 14.61
CA LEU A 270 -3.70 8.56 13.33
C LEU A 270 -3.39 9.80 12.48
N ARG A 271 -2.12 10.00 12.16
CA ARG A 271 -1.63 11.07 11.28
C ARG A 271 -0.94 10.41 10.11
N GLY A 272 -1.52 10.53 8.93
CA GLY A 272 -1.07 9.79 7.76
C GLY A 272 -1.11 10.57 6.46
N LEU A 273 -0.65 9.89 5.41
CA LEU A 273 -0.69 10.33 4.02
C LEU A 273 -1.13 9.18 3.12
N ASN A 274 -1.77 9.51 2.00
CA ASN A 274 -2.08 8.57 0.93
C ASN A 274 -0.85 8.39 0.04
N ARG A 275 -0.56 7.16 -0.39
CA ARG A 275 0.61 6.84 -1.22
C ARG A 275 0.18 6.06 -2.46
N HIS A 276 0.49 6.59 -3.64
CA HIS A 276 0.51 5.81 -4.89
C HIS A 276 1.84 5.05 -5.04
N GLN A 277 1.86 3.96 -5.81
CA GLN A 277 3.10 3.25 -6.15
C GLN A 277 3.78 3.78 -7.42
N SER A 278 3.29 4.87 -8.00
CA SER A 278 3.80 5.45 -9.25
C SER A 278 5.06 6.29 -9.05
N TYR A 279 5.92 6.21 -10.06
CA TYR A 279 7.15 6.98 -10.21
C TYR A 279 7.18 7.64 -11.60
N PRO A 280 7.90 8.76 -11.74
CA PRO A 280 8.02 9.43 -13.02
C PRO A 280 8.69 8.50 -14.03
N TYR A 281 8.26 8.60 -15.30
CA TYR A 281 8.76 7.84 -16.45
C TYR A 281 8.38 6.35 -16.47
N VAL A 282 8.64 5.62 -15.39
CA VAL A 282 8.55 4.15 -15.34
C VAL A 282 7.26 3.62 -14.70
N GLY A 283 6.34 4.50 -14.31
CA GLY A 283 5.06 4.11 -13.74
C GLY A 283 5.20 3.27 -12.49
N TYR A 284 4.65 2.05 -12.50
CA TYR A 284 4.70 1.12 -11.36
C TYR A 284 5.94 0.23 -11.31
N ALA A 285 6.78 0.22 -12.35
CA ALA A 285 7.89 -0.72 -12.50
C ALA A 285 9.11 -0.32 -11.68
N MET A 286 8.99 -0.41 -10.36
CA MET A 286 10.02 -0.01 -9.41
C MET A 286 10.50 -1.18 -8.55
N PRO A 287 11.82 -1.31 -8.35
CA PRO A 287 12.39 -2.42 -7.58
C PRO A 287 12.02 -2.35 -6.10
N LYS A 288 12.20 -3.48 -5.41
CA LYS A 288 12.10 -3.62 -3.95
C LYS A 288 12.63 -2.41 -3.17
N GLN A 289 13.81 -1.89 -3.54
CA GLN A 289 14.48 -0.83 -2.79
C GLN A 289 13.69 0.49 -2.80
N ALA A 290 13.06 0.86 -3.92
CA ALA A 290 12.23 2.06 -3.99
C ALA A 290 10.95 1.92 -3.15
N GLN A 291 10.37 0.71 -3.10
CA GLN A 291 9.24 0.42 -2.23
C GLN A 291 9.60 0.54 -0.74
N ILE A 292 10.81 0.13 -0.36
CA ILE A 292 11.35 0.32 0.99
C ILE A 292 11.53 1.81 1.29
N GLU A 293 12.12 2.57 0.37
CA GLU A 293 12.39 4.00 0.53
C GLU A 293 11.11 4.83 0.71
N ASP A 294 10.03 4.55 -0.01
CA ASP A 294 8.76 5.23 0.21
C ASP A 294 8.23 5.02 1.65
N ALA A 295 8.38 3.81 2.22
CA ALA A 295 7.99 3.54 3.60
C ALA A 295 8.90 4.26 4.62
N GLU A 296 10.21 4.32 4.34
CA GLU A 296 11.18 5.09 5.14
C GLU A 296 10.84 6.57 5.16
N ILE A 297 10.55 7.17 4.02
CA ILE A 297 10.21 8.59 3.91
C ILE A 297 8.96 8.90 4.73
N LEU A 298 7.92 8.07 4.61
CA LEU A 298 6.70 8.22 5.40
C LEU A 298 6.98 8.17 6.91
N LYS A 299 7.70 7.14 7.37
CA LYS A 299 7.91 6.89 8.79
C LYS A 299 8.94 7.82 9.42
N ASN A 300 10.10 7.98 8.79
CA ASN A 300 11.31 8.54 9.38
C ASN A 300 11.63 9.95 8.89
N GLU A 301 11.08 10.39 7.75
CA GLU A 301 11.23 11.78 7.29
C GLU A 301 9.98 12.61 7.55
N LEU A 302 8.79 12.06 7.25
CA LEU A 302 7.50 12.74 7.44
C LEU A 302 6.87 12.46 8.80
N PHE A 303 7.39 11.50 9.57
CA PHE A 303 6.88 11.17 10.92
C PHE A 303 5.38 10.90 10.95
N VAL A 304 4.86 10.24 9.92
CA VAL A 304 3.49 9.70 9.93
C VAL A 304 3.45 8.35 10.62
N ASN A 305 2.31 8.01 11.21
CA ASN A 305 2.11 6.73 11.89
C ASN A 305 1.16 5.79 11.15
N ILE A 306 0.52 6.26 10.07
CA ILE A 306 -0.30 5.46 9.18
C ILE A 306 -0.10 5.88 7.72
N VAL A 307 -0.22 4.94 6.80
CA VAL A 307 -0.30 5.18 5.35
C VAL A 307 -1.52 4.47 4.78
N ARG A 308 -2.14 5.08 3.76
CA ARG A 308 -3.17 4.43 2.96
C ARG A 308 -2.64 4.08 1.58
N THR A 309 -2.87 2.85 1.11
CA THR A 309 -2.44 2.38 -0.21
C THR A 309 -3.43 2.77 -1.30
N SER A 310 -3.53 4.06 -1.59
CA SER A 310 -4.42 4.60 -2.62
C SER A 310 -4.02 4.11 -4.02
N HIS A 311 -4.85 3.39 -4.78
CA HIS A 311 -6.19 2.86 -4.44
C HIS A 311 -6.28 1.39 -4.82
N TYR A 312 -5.31 0.60 -4.37
CA TYR A 312 -5.10 -0.79 -4.76
C TYR A 312 -4.06 -1.47 -3.85
N PRO A 313 -4.02 -2.82 -3.82
CA PRO A 313 -3.01 -3.57 -3.08
C PRO A 313 -1.59 -3.26 -3.60
N GLN A 314 -0.69 -2.95 -2.68
CA GLN A 314 0.66 -2.50 -3.04
C GLN A 314 1.70 -3.63 -2.98
N SER A 315 2.97 -3.29 -3.23
CA SER A 315 4.05 -4.27 -3.22
C SER A 315 4.22 -4.86 -1.83
N LYS A 316 4.37 -6.20 -1.74
CA LYS A 316 4.74 -6.89 -0.50
C LYS A 316 6.02 -6.33 0.15
N HIS A 317 6.90 -5.72 -0.65
CA HIS A 317 8.12 -5.08 -0.14
C HIS A 317 7.82 -3.81 0.66
N PHE A 318 6.83 -3.03 0.24
CA PHE A 318 6.34 -1.87 1.00
C PHE A 318 5.67 -2.31 2.30
N LEU A 319 4.76 -3.29 2.23
CA LEU A 319 4.03 -3.81 3.41
C LEU A 319 4.97 -4.44 4.44
N LYS A 320 5.90 -5.29 3.98
CA LYS A 320 6.93 -5.86 4.84
C LYS A 320 7.77 -4.78 5.51
N ARG A 321 8.12 -3.71 4.78
CA ARG A 321 8.87 -2.62 5.40
C ARG A 321 8.06 -1.88 6.45
N CYS A 322 6.76 -1.69 6.21
CA CYS A 322 5.84 -1.10 7.20
C CYS A 322 5.80 -1.93 8.49
N ASP A 323 5.81 -3.26 8.39
CA ASP A 323 5.91 -4.14 9.55
C ASP A 323 7.22 -3.93 10.32
N GLU A 324 8.35 -3.87 9.62
CA GLU A 324 9.69 -3.76 10.20
C GLU A 324 9.94 -2.43 10.92
N ILE A 325 9.27 -1.35 10.50
CA ILE A 325 9.51 0.01 11.01
C ILE A 325 8.37 0.57 11.88
N GLY A 326 7.31 -0.20 12.09
CA GLY A 326 6.17 0.27 12.89
C GLY A 326 5.38 1.39 12.20
N LEU A 327 5.02 1.19 10.94
CA LEU A 327 4.12 2.07 10.18
C LEU A 327 2.79 1.34 9.97
N LEU A 328 1.67 1.91 10.43
CA LEU A 328 0.35 1.30 10.23
C LEU A 328 -0.08 1.45 8.78
N VAL A 329 -0.86 0.49 8.28
CA VAL A 329 -1.35 0.47 6.90
C VAL A 329 -2.87 0.34 6.89
N PHE A 330 -3.50 1.15 6.05
CA PHE A 330 -4.86 0.96 5.56
C PHE A 330 -4.77 0.53 4.09
N GLU A 331 -5.06 -0.75 3.81
CA GLU A 331 -5.00 -1.31 2.46
C GLU A 331 -6.39 -1.55 1.89
N GLU A 332 -6.57 -1.30 0.58
CA GLU A 332 -7.87 -1.37 -0.09
C GLU A 332 -7.79 -2.01 -1.48
N ILE A 333 -8.93 -2.53 -1.93
CA ILE A 333 -9.08 -3.13 -3.27
C ILE A 333 -8.94 -2.10 -4.39
N PRO A 334 -8.57 -2.53 -5.63
CA PRO A 334 -8.51 -1.65 -6.79
C PRO A 334 -9.83 -0.96 -7.08
N GLY A 335 -9.86 0.38 -7.07
CA GLY A 335 -11.08 1.10 -7.37
C GLY A 335 -10.95 2.61 -7.44
N TRP A 336 -11.77 3.23 -8.29
CA TRP A 336 -12.00 4.68 -8.30
C TRP A 336 -13.40 4.97 -8.82
N GLN A 337 -14.32 5.35 -7.93
CA GLN A 337 -15.73 5.75 -8.10
C GLN A 337 -16.67 4.79 -8.85
N HIS A 338 -16.27 4.28 -10.01
CA HIS A 338 -17.04 3.41 -10.88
C HIS A 338 -17.34 2.05 -10.26
N ILE A 339 -18.58 1.61 -10.41
CA ILE A 339 -19.01 0.23 -10.15
C ILE A 339 -19.57 -0.31 -11.46
N GLY A 340 -18.95 -1.37 -11.97
CA GLY A 340 -19.37 -2.02 -13.20
C GLY A 340 -20.53 -3.00 -13.02
N ASP A 341 -20.73 -3.82 -14.05
CA ASP A 341 -21.73 -4.89 -14.04
C ASP A 341 -21.40 -6.02 -13.06
N LEU A 342 -22.21 -7.08 -13.06
CA LEU A 342 -22.01 -8.20 -12.14
C LEU A 342 -20.64 -8.88 -12.34
N SER A 343 -20.14 -9.00 -13.57
CA SER A 343 -18.83 -9.62 -13.83
C SER A 343 -17.68 -8.79 -13.26
N TRP A 344 -17.77 -7.47 -13.40
CA TRP A 344 -16.86 -6.52 -12.78
C TRP A 344 -16.89 -6.62 -11.25
N GLN A 345 -18.09 -6.72 -10.67
CA GLN A 345 -18.28 -6.87 -9.23
C GLN A 345 -17.74 -8.21 -8.70
N GLU A 346 -17.86 -9.30 -9.45
CA GLU A 346 -17.26 -10.60 -9.09
C GLU A 346 -15.73 -10.56 -9.13
N LEU A 347 -15.15 -9.87 -10.11
CA LEU A 347 -13.71 -9.65 -10.17
C LEU A 347 -13.24 -8.80 -8.98
N SER A 348 -13.99 -7.77 -8.62
CA SER A 348 -13.70 -6.98 -7.42
C SER A 348 -13.84 -7.79 -6.11
N CYS A 349 -14.85 -8.66 -6.00
CA CYS A 349 -14.95 -9.59 -4.87
C CYS A 349 -13.76 -10.55 -4.82
N SER A 350 -13.23 -10.96 -5.98
CA SER A 350 -12.00 -11.76 -6.06
C SER A 350 -10.78 -10.95 -5.62
N ASN A 351 -10.68 -9.67 -5.98
CA ASN A 351 -9.65 -8.77 -5.47
C ASN A 351 -9.67 -8.64 -3.93
N VAL A 352 -10.86 -8.63 -3.29
CA VAL A 352 -10.97 -8.66 -1.82
C VAL A 352 -10.34 -9.95 -1.27
N ARG A 353 -10.65 -11.09 -1.88
CA ARG A 353 -10.10 -12.38 -1.46
C ARG A 353 -8.59 -12.41 -1.59
N ASP A 354 -8.09 -12.04 -2.77
CA ASP A 354 -6.66 -12.11 -3.08
C ASP A 354 -5.83 -11.16 -2.20
N MET A 355 -6.31 -9.93 -1.99
CA MET A 355 -5.68 -8.96 -1.09
C MET A 355 -5.58 -9.51 0.34
N ILE A 356 -6.71 -9.94 0.93
CA ILE A 356 -6.71 -10.39 2.33
C ILE A 356 -5.92 -11.68 2.50
N MET A 357 -6.08 -12.66 1.58
CA MET A 357 -5.34 -13.92 1.64
C MET A 357 -3.83 -13.69 1.55
N ARG A 358 -3.38 -12.77 0.69
CA ARG A 358 -1.96 -12.41 0.54
C ARG A 358 -1.41 -11.73 1.80
N ASP A 359 -2.19 -10.83 2.40
CA ASP A 359 -1.63 -9.81 3.31
C ASP A 359 -2.04 -9.94 4.78
N ARG A 360 -2.94 -10.87 5.13
CA ARG A 360 -3.50 -11.04 6.50
C ARG A 360 -2.49 -11.31 7.61
N ASN A 361 -1.25 -11.69 7.29
CA ASN A 361 -0.20 -11.89 8.29
C ASN A 361 0.59 -10.61 8.61
N HIS A 362 0.43 -9.53 7.84
CA HIS A 362 1.13 -8.26 8.08
C HIS A 362 0.61 -7.55 9.35
N PRO A 363 1.41 -7.39 10.41
CA PRO A 363 0.99 -6.61 11.59
C PRO A 363 0.80 -5.13 11.28
N SER A 364 1.41 -4.56 10.25
CA SER A 364 1.19 -3.15 9.89
C SER A 364 -0.26 -2.86 9.48
N ILE A 365 -0.92 -3.80 8.79
CA ILE A 365 -2.26 -3.57 8.24
C ILE A 365 -3.32 -3.63 9.33
N ILE A 366 -4.05 -2.54 9.55
CA ILE A 366 -5.05 -2.44 10.64
C ILE A 366 -6.50 -2.29 10.15
N LEU A 367 -6.69 -2.06 8.86
CA LEU A 367 -7.99 -1.78 8.28
C LEU A 367 -8.02 -2.27 6.83
N TRP A 368 -9.09 -2.95 6.45
CA TRP A 368 -9.34 -3.39 5.07
C TRP A 368 -10.36 -2.50 4.37
N GLY A 369 -10.00 -1.93 3.22
CA GLY A 369 -10.89 -1.13 2.39
C GLY A 369 -11.65 -2.03 1.43
N VAL A 370 -12.93 -2.26 1.72
CA VAL A 370 -13.78 -3.21 0.98
C VAL A 370 -14.81 -2.52 0.10
N ARG A 371 -14.68 -1.21 -0.07
CA ARG A 371 -15.42 -0.41 -1.04
C ARG A 371 -14.50 0.09 -2.13
N ILE A 372 -15.09 0.34 -3.28
CA ILE A 372 -14.46 1.13 -4.33
C ILE A 372 -14.33 2.57 -3.80
N ASN A 373 -13.14 3.14 -3.90
CA ASN A 373 -12.87 4.50 -3.43
C ASN A 373 -13.92 5.49 -3.98
N GLU A 374 -14.61 6.21 -3.09
CA GLU A 374 -15.56 7.28 -3.45
C GLU A 374 -16.76 6.87 -4.32
N SER A 375 -17.07 5.59 -4.38
CA SER A 375 -18.26 5.15 -5.11
C SER A 375 -19.56 5.54 -4.39
N PRO A 376 -20.69 5.59 -5.12
CA PRO A 376 -22.02 5.56 -4.51
C PRO A 376 -22.24 4.33 -3.62
N ASP A 377 -23.31 4.37 -2.83
CA ASP A 377 -23.81 3.18 -2.13
C ASP A 377 -24.32 2.13 -3.12
N HIS A 378 -23.98 0.87 -2.86
CA HIS A 378 -24.48 -0.28 -3.60
C HIS A 378 -24.68 -1.47 -2.65
N HIS A 379 -25.89 -1.54 -2.09
CA HIS A 379 -26.27 -2.44 -0.99
C HIS A 379 -25.77 -3.89 -1.14
N ASP A 380 -26.24 -4.62 -2.16
CA ASP A 380 -25.93 -6.04 -2.33
C ASP A 380 -24.46 -6.32 -2.62
N TYR A 381 -23.77 -5.39 -3.25
CA TYR A 381 -22.36 -5.53 -3.59
C TYR A 381 -21.49 -5.36 -2.34
N TYR A 382 -21.73 -4.32 -1.54
CA TYR A 382 -20.93 -4.09 -0.33
C TYR A 382 -21.27 -5.02 0.83
N LEU A 383 -22.49 -5.56 0.90
CA LEU A 383 -22.76 -6.69 1.78
C LEU A 383 -21.86 -7.89 1.45
N ARG A 384 -21.65 -8.20 0.15
CA ARG A 384 -20.78 -9.29 -0.28
C ARG A 384 -19.31 -9.03 0.02
N THR A 385 -18.76 -7.87 -0.35
CA THR A 385 -17.34 -7.58 -0.10
C THR A 385 -17.02 -7.54 1.39
N ASN A 386 -17.90 -6.95 2.20
CA ASN A 386 -17.72 -6.89 3.66
C ASN A 386 -17.84 -8.27 4.31
N GLN A 387 -18.75 -9.13 3.83
CA GLN A 387 -18.86 -10.51 4.31
C GLN A 387 -17.61 -11.33 3.97
N ILE A 388 -17.13 -11.25 2.72
CA ILE A 388 -15.90 -11.92 2.29
C ILE A 388 -14.72 -11.54 3.18
N ALA A 389 -14.56 -10.24 3.48
CA ALA A 389 -13.46 -9.78 4.31
C ALA A 389 -13.53 -10.34 5.74
N ARG A 390 -14.72 -10.34 6.36
CA ARG A 390 -14.92 -10.88 7.71
C ARG A 390 -14.72 -12.39 7.79
N ASP A 391 -15.10 -13.12 6.74
CA ASP A 391 -14.90 -14.57 6.67
C ASP A 391 -13.41 -14.93 6.53
N LEU A 392 -12.64 -14.13 5.79
CA LEU A 392 -11.22 -14.38 5.54
C LEU A 392 -10.28 -13.85 6.64
N ASP A 393 -10.65 -12.75 7.28
CA ASP A 393 -9.89 -12.14 8.37
C ASP A 393 -10.83 -11.54 9.44
N PRO A 394 -11.18 -12.33 10.48
CA PRO A 394 -11.99 -11.83 11.59
C PRO A 394 -11.19 -10.97 12.59
N THR A 395 -9.87 -10.81 12.39
CA THR A 395 -8.98 -10.13 13.35
C THR A 395 -8.83 -8.64 13.08
N ARG A 396 -9.29 -8.16 11.92
CA ARG A 396 -9.21 -6.75 11.51
C ARG A 396 -10.58 -6.19 11.18
N GLN A 397 -10.74 -4.91 11.48
CA GLN A 397 -11.93 -4.16 11.12
C GLN A 397 -11.93 -3.83 9.63
N THR A 398 -13.12 -3.64 9.05
CA THR A 398 -13.29 -3.15 7.69
C THR A 398 -13.61 -1.66 7.66
N GLY A 399 -13.17 -1.00 6.60
CA GLY A 399 -13.54 0.34 6.20
C GLY A 399 -13.93 0.36 4.72
N GLY A 400 -14.31 1.52 4.23
CA GLY A 400 -14.75 1.69 2.85
C GLY A 400 -14.84 3.17 2.51
N VAL A 401 -13.84 3.66 1.79
CA VAL A 401 -13.63 5.09 1.58
C VAL A 401 -14.75 5.70 0.74
N ARG A 402 -15.29 6.81 1.23
CA ARG A 402 -16.42 7.53 0.62
C ARG A 402 -16.27 9.03 0.82
N ASN A 403 -16.93 9.82 -0.03
CA ASN A 403 -17.05 11.28 0.13
C ASN A 403 -18.51 11.73 0.38
N LEU A 404 -19.43 10.78 0.53
CA LEU A 404 -20.86 11.01 0.78
C LEU A 404 -21.19 10.98 2.28
N GLN A 405 -21.78 12.06 2.78
CA GLN A 405 -22.31 12.10 4.16
C GLN A 405 -23.49 11.15 4.30
N HIS A 406 -23.68 10.57 5.49
CA HIS A 406 -24.80 9.68 5.81
C HIS A 406 -24.95 8.44 4.90
N SER A 407 -23.91 8.05 4.17
CA SER A 407 -23.87 6.81 3.36
C SER A 407 -24.08 5.54 4.20
N GLU A 408 -24.62 4.49 3.58
CA GLU A 408 -24.88 3.18 4.18
C GLU A 408 -23.63 2.59 4.84
N PHE A 409 -23.77 2.12 6.08
CA PHE A 409 -22.65 1.69 6.92
C PHE A 409 -22.77 0.21 7.27
N PHE A 410 -22.05 -0.62 6.52
CA PHE A 410 -21.94 -2.09 6.72
C PHE A 410 -20.62 -2.49 7.38
N GLU A 411 -19.61 -1.67 7.15
CA GLU A 411 -18.24 -1.81 7.62
C GLU A 411 -18.13 -1.49 9.11
N ASP A 412 -16.95 -1.67 9.68
CA ASP A 412 -16.71 -1.43 11.11
C ASP A 412 -16.26 0.02 11.41
N VAL A 413 -15.68 0.71 10.41
CA VAL A 413 -15.15 2.07 10.51
C VAL A 413 -15.69 2.95 9.39
N TYR A 414 -16.29 4.08 9.76
CA TYR A 414 -16.76 5.07 8.81
C TYR A 414 -15.59 5.91 8.31
N THR A 415 -14.98 5.47 7.21
CA THR A 415 -13.87 6.14 6.53
C THR A 415 -14.38 7.17 5.53
N TYR A 416 -13.98 8.43 5.67
CA TYR A 416 -14.55 9.55 4.92
C TYR A 416 -13.49 10.51 4.36
N ASN A 417 -13.65 10.89 3.11
CA ASN A 417 -12.87 11.95 2.46
C ASN A 417 -13.51 13.30 2.78
N ASP A 418 -12.82 14.11 3.59
CA ASP A 418 -13.30 15.43 4.04
C ASP A 418 -12.57 16.54 3.28
N PHE A 419 -13.16 16.95 2.16
CA PHE A 419 -12.69 18.07 1.35
C PHE A 419 -13.34 19.40 1.73
N SER A 420 -13.84 19.55 2.97
CA SER A 420 -14.53 20.78 3.40
C SER A 420 -13.61 21.99 3.60
N HIS A 421 -12.29 21.81 3.73
CA HIS A 421 -11.38 22.90 4.04
C HIS A 421 -11.16 23.87 2.87
N GLN A 422 -11.61 25.12 3.04
CA GLN A 422 -11.51 26.20 2.06
C GLN A 422 -10.41 27.23 2.40
N GLY A 423 -9.71 27.06 3.52
CA GLY A 423 -8.60 27.90 3.98
C GLY A 423 -8.96 28.89 5.09
N ASN A 424 -10.24 29.25 5.24
CA ASN A 424 -10.72 30.19 6.28
C ASN A 424 -11.69 29.56 7.29
N ASN A 425 -12.08 28.30 7.08
CA ASN A 425 -12.90 27.50 7.98
C ASN A 425 -12.00 26.52 8.78
N PRO A 426 -12.54 25.84 9.81
CA PRO A 426 -11.84 24.74 10.46
C PRO A 426 -11.35 23.70 9.43
N GLY A 427 -10.28 22.97 9.76
CA GLY A 427 -9.67 22.03 8.83
C GLY A 427 -10.56 20.82 8.48
N LEU A 428 -11.47 20.43 9.38
CA LEU A 428 -12.38 19.29 9.18
C LEU A 428 -13.78 19.64 9.67
N GLU A 429 -14.79 19.02 9.07
CA GLU A 429 -16.16 19.07 9.56
C GLU A 429 -16.33 18.23 10.84
N ALA A 430 -17.30 18.63 11.66
CA ALA A 430 -17.58 17.87 12.88
C ALA A 430 -18.21 16.51 12.52
N LYS A 431 -17.64 15.41 13.04
CA LYS A 431 -18.12 14.02 12.86
C LYS A 431 -19.65 13.87 12.89
N LYS A 432 -20.33 14.54 13.83
CA LYS A 432 -21.79 14.51 14.01
C LYS A 432 -22.61 15.03 12.79
N LYS A 433 -22.00 15.82 11.92
CA LYS A 433 -22.60 16.27 10.66
C LYS A 433 -22.42 15.25 9.54
N ILE A 434 -21.42 14.38 9.64
CA ILE A 434 -21.04 13.44 8.58
C ILE A 434 -21.72 12.09 8.78
N THR A 435 -21.74 11.60 10.02
CA THR A 435 -22.21 10.24 10.33
C THR A 435 -22.80 10.15 11.74
N LYS A 436 -23.43 9.01 12.02
CA LYS A 436 -23.91 8.63 13.35
C LYS A 436 -22.72 8.35 14.29
N ASP A 437 -23.01 8.03 15.55
CA ASP A 437 -21.95 7.74 16.53
C ASP A 437 -21.33 6.34 16.33
N VAL A 438 -20.41 6.25 15.37
CA VAL A 438 -19.62 5.06 14.98
C VAL A 438 -18.13 5.38 14.93
N PRO A 439 -17.21 4.40 14.91
CA PRO A 439 -15.79 4.68 14.67
C PRO A 439 -15.59 5.45 13.36
N TYR A 440 -14.72 6.47 13.36
CA TYR A 440 -14.59 7.42 12.25
C TYR A 440 -13.13 7.79 11.98
N LEU A 441 -12.76 7.79 10.71
CA LEU A 441 -11.41 8.12 10.22
C LEU A 441 -11.55 9.01 8.98
N VAL A 442 -10.82 10.14 8.97
CA VAL A 442 -10.70 10.95 7.75
C VAL A 442 -9.61 10.35 6.87
N THR A 443 -9.93 9.99 5.64
CA THR A 443 -9.06 9.20 4.75
C THR A 443 -8.42 10.01 3.63
N GLU A 444 -9.00 11.17 3.30
CA GLU A 444 -8.43 12.16 2.42
C GLU A 444 -8.88 13.56 2.86
N TYR A 445 -8.03 14.55 2.60
CA TYR A 445 -8.32 15.98 2.75
C TYR A 445 -7.29 16.79 1.94
N ASN A 446 -7.54 18.08 1.73
CA ASN A 446 -6.75 18.95 0.85
C ASN A 446 -6.73 18.46 -0.60
N GLY A 447 -5.58 18.04 -1.13
CA GLY A 447 -5.48 17.55 -2.51
C GLY A 447 -5.95 18.55 -3.55
N HIS A 448 -6.93 18.13 -4.34
CA HIS A 448 -7.54 18.94 -5.41
C HIS A 448 -8.15 20.26 -4.91
N MET A 449 -8.43 20.39 -3.61
CA MET A 449 -8.91 21.64 -3.01
C MET A 449 -7.87 22.76 -3.03
N PHE A 450 -6.57 22.43 -3.12
CA PHE A 450 -5.49 23.43 -3.18
C PHE A 450 -4.20 22.92 -3.86
N PRO A 451 -4.20 22.63 -5.18
CA PRO A 451 -3.04 22.09 -5.88
C PRO A 451 -1.85 23.04 -5.81
N THR A 452 -0.66 22.54 -5.47
CA THR A 452 0.53 23.37 -5.20
C THR A 452 1.78 22.73 -5.79
N LYS A 453 2.36 23.40 -6.78
CA LYS A 453 3.62 23.02 -7.42
C LYS A 453 4.79 23.40 -6.51
N ARG A 454 5.92 22.67 -6.61
CA ARG A 454 7.11 23.02 -5.82
C ARG A 454 7.65 24.42 -6.16
N PHE A 455 7.44 24.87 -7.39
CA PHE A 455 7.92 26.15 -7.91
C PHE A 455 6.84 27.23 -7.95
N ASP A 456 5.70 27.02 -7.29
CA ASP A 456 4.73 28.10 -7.08
C ASP A 456 5.34 29.20 -6.17
N MET A 457 4.80 30.41 -6.27
CA MET A 457 5.17 31.52 -5.40
C MET A 457 5.04 31.14 -3.92
N GLU A 458 5.89 31.74 -3.08
CA GLU A 458 5.99 31.40 -1.66
C GLU A 458 4.65 31.41 -0.93
N GLU A 459 3.84 32.45 -1.14
CA GLU A 459 2.56 32.63 -0.46
C GLU A 459 1.62 31.42 -0.68
N ARG A 460 1.66 30.83 -1.89
CA ARG A 460 0.89 29.63 -2.21
C ARG A 460 1.45 28.39 -1.52
N ARG A 461 2.79 28.22 -1.52
CA ARG A 461 3.45 27.09 -0.84
C ARG A 461 3.23 27.13 0.67
N LEU A 462 3.24 28.34 1.25
CA LEU A 462 2.94 28.58 2.66
C LEU A 462 1.49 28.29 3.00
N GLU A 463 0.55 28.76 2.18
CA GLU A 463 -0.87 28.46 2.39
C GLU A 463 -1.17 26.95 2.27
N HIS A 464 -0.50 26.24 1.37
CA HIS A 464 -0.59 24.78 1.30
C HIS A 464 -0.16 24.11 2.62
N ALA A 465 0.98 24.53 3.19
CA ALA A 465 1.43 24.02 4.48
C ALA A 465 0.44 24.33 5.61
N LYS A 466 -0.06 25.57 5.67
CA LYS A 466 -1.04 25.99 6.69
C LYS A 466 -2.34 25.20 6.63
N ARG A 467 -2.83 24.84 5.44
CA ARG A 467 -4.01 23.98 5.28
C ARG A 467 -3.81 22.61 5.89
N HIS A 468 -2.65 21.98 5.69
CA HIS A 468 -2.31 20.74 6.39
C HIS A 468 -2.24 20.94 7.91
N MET A 469 -1.63 22.02 8.38
CA MET A 469 -1.56 22.34 9.81
C MET A 469 -2.95 22.53 10.44
N HIS A 470 -3.88 23.22 9.76
CA HIS A 470 -5.24 23.41 10.27
C HIS A 470 -6.02 22.09 10.38
N VAL A 471 -5.82 21.16 9.44
CA VAL A 471 -6.42 19.82 9.52
C VAL A 471 -5.81 19.02 10.68
N ILE A 472 -4.47 19.03 10.80
CA ILE A 472 -3.76 18.38 11.92
C ILE A 472 -4.23 18.96 13.26
N ASP A 473 -4.36 20.28 13.39
CA ASP A 473 -4.91 20.92 14.59
C ASP A 473 -6.33 20.41 14.89
N THR A 474 -7.21 20.46 13.89
CA THR A 474 -8.62 20.07 14.05
C THR A 474 -8.76 18.59 14.42
N MET A 475 -7.97 17.69 13.82
CA MET A 475 -8.01 16.26 14.16
C MET A 475 -7.46 16.00 15.56
N MET A 476 -6.47 16.78 16.02
CA MET A 476 -5.84 16.63 17.33
C MET A 476 -6.68 17.14 18.48
N LYS A 477 -7.72 17.94 18.19
CA LYS A 477 -8.71 18.38 19.20
C LYS A 477 -9.19 17.20 20.06
N PRO A 478 -9.09 17.29 21.41
CA PRO A 478 -9.58 16.26 22.31
C PRO A 478 -11.08 16.00 22.13
N ASP A 479 -11.47 14.72 22.27
CA ASP A 479 -12.86 14.27 22.32
C ASP A 479 -13.75 14.71 21.14
N ASN A 480 -13.15 14.93 19.97
CA ASN A 480 -13.86 15.16 18.71
C ASN A 480 -14.38 13.87 18.05
N GLY A 481 -14.05 12.69 18.59
CA GLY A 481 -14.45 11.38 18.07
C GLY A 481 -13.79 10.99 16.73
N ILE A 482 -12.82 11.77 16.25
CA ILE A 482 -12.05 11.52 15.02
C ILE A 482 -10.83 10.69 15.40
N SER A 483 -10.68 9.50 14.82
CA SER A 483 -9.53 8.62 15.09
C SER A 483 -8.22 9.19 14.55
N GLY A 484 -8.32 9.98 13.48
CA GLY A 484 -7.19 10.66 12.84
C GLY A 484 -7.56 11.17 11.45
N ALA A 485 -6.56 11.64 10.71
CA ALA A 485 -6.69 12.10 9.34
C ALA A 485 -5.50 11.69 8.47
N ILE A 486 -5.79 11.29 7.23
CA ILE A 486 -4.82 10.88 6.21
C ILE A 486 -4.87 11.91 5.07
N GLY A 487 -3.79 12.65 4.84
CA GLY A 487 -3.76 13.73 3.85
C GLY A 487 -3.67 13.22 2.41
N TRP A 488 -4.31 13.94 1.48
CA TRP A 488 -4.08 13.77 0.05
C TRP A 488 -3.03 14.80 -0.41
N CYS A 489 -1.79 14.42 -0.72
CA CYS A 489 -1.19 13.07 -0.62
C CYS A 489 0.32 13.12 -0.32
N MET A 490 0.99 11.96 -0.28
CA MET A 490 2.44 11.88 -0.05
C MET A 490 3.24 12.63 -1.14
N SER A 491 3.03 12.26 -2.41
CA SER A 491 3.79 12.79 -3.55
C SER A 491 2.87 13.11 -4.72
N ASP A 492 3.26 14.09 -5.54
CA ASP A 492 2.61 14.32 -6.84
C ASP A 492 2.63 13.04 -7.69
N TYR A 493 1.64 12.87 -8.56
CA TYR A 493 1.46 11.66 -9.37
C TYR A 493 0.91 11.99 -10.77
N ASN A 494 1.21 11.12 -11.73
CA ASN A 494 0.60 11.22 -13.06
C ASN A 494 -0.85 10.74 -13.07
N THR A 495 -1.68 11.37 -13.90
CA THR A 495 -3.13 11.13 -13.97
C THR A 495 -3.68 11.29 -15.39
N HIS A 496 -4.93 10.88 -15.61
CA HIS A 496 -5.68 11.03 -16.87
C HIS A 496 -6.05 12.49 -17.17
N GLN A 497 -6.49 12.76 -18.41
CA GLN A 497 -6.85 14.10 -18.90
C GLN A 497 -7.93 14.81 -18.07
N GLU A 498 -8.80 14.07 -17.38
CA GLU A 498 -9.91 14.64 -16.61
C GLU A 498 -9.44 15.33 -15.32
N PHE A 499 -8.18 15.13 -14.92
CA PHE A 499 -7.62 15.60 -13.65
C PHE A 499 -6.32 16.41 -13.83
N GLY A 500 -5.82 16.93 -12.71
CA GLY A 500 -4.56 17.65 -12.65
C GLY A 500 -4.59 19.06 -13.24
N SER A 501 -3.41 19.57 -13.63
CA SER A 501 -3.25 20.92 -14.20
C SER A 501 -3.26 20.95 -15.74
N GLY A 502 -3.78 19.90 -16.40
CA GLY A 502 -3.77 19.75 -17.85
C GLY A 502 -2.46 19.20 -18.43
N ASP A 503 -1.47 18.95 -17.58
CA ASP A 503 -0.14 18.44 -17.92
C ASP A 503 0.08 16.99 -17.48
N LYS A 504 -1.01 16.27 -17.17
CA LYS A 504 -1.02 14.89 -16.65
C LYS A 504 -0.41 14.74 -15.26
N ILE A 505 -0.42 15.80 -14.44
CA ILE A 505 0.06 15.74 -13.05
C ILE A 505 -0.96 16.36 -12.09
N CYS A 506 -1.26 15.60 -11.03
CA CYS A 506 -1.94 16.09 -9.84
C CYS A 506 -0.91 16.60 -8.82
N TYR A 507 -0.81 17.92 -8.68
CA TYR A 507 0.14 18.60 -7.77
C TYR A 507 -0.38 18.65 -6.33
N HIS A 508 -0.71 17.49 -5.78
CA HIS A 508 -1.36 17.32 -4.47
C HIS A 508 -0.38 16.91 -3.37
N GLY A 509 0.82 16.46 -3.74
CA GLY A 509 1.77 15.90 -2.80
C GLY A 509 2.35 16.95 -1.85
N VAL A 510 2.61 16.53 -0.62
CA VAL A 510 3.50 17.27 0.30
C VAL A 510 4.99 17.10 -0.10
N LEU A 511 5.26 16.11 -0.95
CA LEU A 511 6.47 15.92 -1.75
C LEU A 511 6.15 16.12 -3.24
N ASP A 512 7.15 16.31 -4.11
CA ASP A 512 6.91 16.11 -5.55
C ASP A 512 6.96 14.63 -5.93
N MET A 513 6.81 14.37 -7.23
CA MET A 513 6.83 13.03 -7.82
C MET A 513 8.16 12.29 -7.62
N PHE A 514 9.28 13.01 -7.39
CA PHE A 514 10.59 12.46 -7.04
C PHE A 514 10.81 12.32 -5.52
N ARG A 515 9.75 12.47 -4.72
CA ARG A 515 9.79 12.38 -3.25
C ARG A 515 10.64 13.47 -2.57
N ILE A 516 10.97 14.55 -3.28
CA ILE A 516 11.68 15.67 -2.66
C ILE A 516 10.67 16.49 -1.82
N PRO A 517 11.03 16.95 -0.61
CA PRO A 517 10.13 17.76 0.22
C PRO A 517 9.60 19.05 -0.44
N LYS A 518 8.31 19.34 -0.27
CA LYS A 518 7.76 20.70 -0.42
C LYS A 518 7.58 21.32 0.98
N MET A 519 7.29 22.62 1.04
CA MET A 519 7.04 23.33 2.30
C MET A 519 5.96 22.67 3.18
N ALA A 520 4.94 22.07 2.57
CA ALA A 520 3.87 21.38 3.30
C ALA A 520 4.33 20.12 4.03
N SER A 521 5.46 19.51 3.65
CA SER A 521 6.02 18.35 4.38
C SER A 521 6.29 18.67 5.85
N PHE A 522 6.76 19.89 6.15
CA PHE A 522 7.05 20.34 7.51
C PHE A 522 5.82 20.44 8.42
N ALA A 523 4.60 20.46 7.88
CA ALA A 523 3.39 20.31 8.68
C ALA A 523 3.34 18.95 9.41
N TYR A 524 4.07 17.95 8.89
CA TYR A 524 4.17 16.61 9.46
C TYR A 524 5.52 16.41 10.17
N GLN A 525 6.63 16.81 9.54
CA GLN A 525 7.97 16.59 10.10
C GLN A 525 8.15 17.24 11.47
N THR A 526 7.54 18.41 11.70
CA THR A 526 7.63 19.12 12.98
C THR A 526 6.85 18.45 14.10
N GLN A 527 6.04 17.43 13.83
CA GLN A 527 5.12 16.88 14.82
C GLN A 527 5.71 15.72 15.64
N GLN A 528 7.02 15.77 15.89
CA GLN A 528 7.86 14.75 16.52
C GLN A 528 8.84 15.39 17.51
N ASP A 529 9.35 14.59 18.45
CA ASP A 529 10.24 15.03 19.55
C ASP A 529 11.65 14.36 19.52
N GLU A 530 11.99 13.65 18.45
CA GLU A 530 13.25 12.92 18.26
C GLU A 530 14.45 13.83 17.97
N PHE A 531 14.30 14.83 17.10
CA PHE A 531 15.37 15.78 16.81
C PHE A 531 14.85 17.19 16.48
N PRO A 532 15.64 18.24 16.74
CA PRO A 532 15.21 19.62 16.50
C PRO A 532 15.09 19.93 15.01
N ILE A 533 14.00 20.61 14.64
CA ILE A 533 13.73 21.16 13.31
C ILE A 533 13.59 22.67 13.44
N LEU A 534 14.26 23.41 12.55
CA LEU A 534 14.13 24.86 12.43
C LEU A 534 14.13 25.23 10.94
N GLU A 535 12.95 25.33 10.36
CA GLU A 535 12.78 25.72 8.96
C GLU A 535 12.20 27.13 8.87
N VAL A 536 12.97 28.07 8.32
CA VAL A 536 12.47 29.41 8.00
C VAL A 536 11.73 29.35 6.67
N SER A 537 10.41 29.13 6.76
CA SER A 537 9.55 28.81 5.60
C SER A 537 9.12 30.03 4.79
N SER A 538 9.45 31.24 5.23
CA SER A 538 9.23 32.47 4.46
C SER A 538 10.53 33.18 4.19
N THR A 539 10.75 33.59 2.95
CA THR A 539 11.92 34.36 2.52
C THR A 539 11.87 35.76 3.12
N MET A 540 12.99 36.21 3.70
CA MET A 540 13.14 37.60 4.13
C MET A 540 13.63 38.52 3.01
N ASN A 541 13.78 38.00 1.79
CA ASN A 541 14.20 38.78 0.63
C ASN A 541 13.06 39.66 0.14
N ILE A 542 13.14 40.97 0.40
CA ILE A 542 12.09 41.95 0.05
C ILE A 542 11.67 41.91 -1.43
N GLY A 543 12.56 41.52 -2.35
CA GLY A 543 12.26 41.44 -3.79
C GLY A 543 11.27 40.33 -4.17
N GLU A 544 11.07 39.35 -3.30
CA GLU A 544 10.11 38.25 -3.49
C GLU A 544 8.69 38.63 -3.02
N HIS A 545 8.53 39.77 -2.33
CA HIS A 545 7.25 40.21 -1.78
C HIS A 545 6.60 41.27 -2.65
N THR A 546 5.28 41.16 -2.83
CA THR A 546 4.50 42.17 -3.55
C THR A 546 4.73 43.56 -2.95
N ALA A 547 5.05 44.53 -3.80
CA ALA A 547 5.40 45.91 -3.42
C ALA A 547 6.62 46.04 -2.48
N GLY A 548 7.47 45.00 -2.36
CA GLY A 548 8.59 44.98 -1.41
C GLY A 548 8.17 44.93 0.06
N ALA A 549 6.89 44.62 0.32
CA ALA A 549 6.31 44.65 1.65
C ALA A 549 6.45 43.28 2.33
N LEU A 550 7.50 43.11 3.13
CA LEU A 550 7.70 41.91 3.93
C LEU A 550 6.49 41.70 4.85
N SER A 551 5.86 40.53 4.73
CA SER A 551 4.77 40.10 5.61
C SER A 551 5.30 39.30 6.81
N ASN A 552 4.41 38.65 7.54
CA ASN A 552 4.80 37.75 8.64
C ASN A 552 5.74 36.65 8.13
N VAL A 553 6.80 36.36 8.88
CA VAL A 553 7.70 35.24 8.55
C VAL A 553 7.28 34.02 9.34
N HIS A 554 6.96 32.94 8.63
CA HIS A 554 6.62 31.67 9.26
C HIS A 554 7.87 30.81 9.46
N VAL A 555 8.00 30.27 10.67
CA VAL A 555 9.06 29.34 11.04
C VAL A 555 8.42 28.04 11.52
N PHE A 556 8.72 26.95 10.82
CA PHE A 556 8.22 25.62 11.16
C PHE A 556 9.25 24.92 12.03
N THR A 557 8.86 24.58 13.25
CA THR A 557 9.77 24.06 14.26
C THR A 557 9.03 23.20 15.27
N ASN A 558 9.75 22.28 15.91
CA ASN A 558 9.29 21.54 17.08
C ASN A 558 9.89 22.07 18.40
N MET A 559 10.53 23.24 18.37
CA MET A 559 11.14 23.87 19.54
C MET A 559 10.15 24.72 20.36
N ASP A 560 10.42 24.88 21.65
CA ASP A 560 9.59 25.65 22.59
C ASP A 560 9.54 27.16 22.27
N TYR A 561 10.60 27.69 21.65
CA TYR A 561 10.73 29.09 21.25
C TYR A 561 11.86 29.26 20.24
N ILE A 562 11.86 30.39 19.53
CA ILE A 562 12.99 30.82 18.68
C ILE A 562 13.49 32.20 19.12
N LYS A 563 14.79 32.44 18.96
CA LYS A 563 15.42 33.76 19.17
C LYS A 563 15.84 34.31 17.81
N VAL A 564 15.33 35.49 17.47
CA VAL A 564 15.65 36.15 16.21
C VAL A 564 16.76 37.16 16.46
N TYR A 565 17.79 37.12 15.60
CA TYR A 565 18.91 38.06 15.59
C TYR A 565 18.98 38.73 14.23
N LYS A 566 19.44 39.99 14.19
CA LYS A 566 19.76 40.71 12.96
C LYS A 566 21.12 41.36 13.14
N ASN A 567 22.08 41.03 12.29
CA ASN A 567 23.48 41.48 12.40
C ASN A 567 24.06 41.20 13.81
N ASP A 568 23.86 39.98 14.31
CA ASP A 568 24.24 39.53 15.66
C ASP A 568 23.56 40.25 16.84
N GLU A 569 22.68 41.22 16.57
CA GLU A 569 21.88 41.87 17.60
C GLU A 569 20.60 41.09 17.87
N PHE A 570 20.36 40.76 19.14
CA PHE A 570 19.13 40.12 19.58
C PHE A 570 17.92 41.03 19.34
N ILE A 571 16.95 40.56 18.56
CA ILE A 571 15.72 41.29 18.27
C ILE A 571 14.64 40.93 19.29
N LYS A 572 14.24 39.66 19.32
CA LYS A 572 13.13 39.18 20.15
C LYS A 572 13.09 37.66 20.22
N THR A 573 12.48 37.13 21.28
CA THR A 573 12.06 35.73 21.40
C THR A 573 10.61 35.58 20.96
N PHE A 574 10.34 34.62 20.08
CA PHE A 574 9.00 34.28 19.61
C PHE A 574 8.62 32.88 20.09
N LEU A 575 7.34 32.71 20.41
CA LEU A 575 6.74 31.48 20.90
C LEU A 575 5.86 30.85 19.81
N PRO A 576 5.61 29.53 19.85
CA PRO A 576 4.67 28.86 18.96
C PRO A 576 3.27 29.49 18.97
N ASP A 577 2.62 29.54 17.81
CA ASP A 577 1.31 30.17 17.60
C ASP A 577 0.15 29.27 18.07
N GLN A 578 0.09 29.04 19.38
CA GLN A 578 -1.00 28.29 20.02
C GLN A 578 -2.36 29.00 19.91
N LYS A 579 -2.39 30.26 19.48
CA LYS A 579 -3.66 30.98 19.27
C LYS A 579 -4.39 30.44 18.05
N ASN A 580 -3.67 30.21 16.94
CA ASN A 580 -4.27 29.70 15.71
C ASN A 580 -4.20 28.17 15.60
N TYR A 581 -3.29 27.53 16.33
CA TYR A 581 -3.12 26.07 16.37
C TYR A 581 -3.09 25.54 17.82
N PRO A 582 -4.22 25.62 18.56
CA PRO A 582 -4.26 25.28 19.98
C PRO A 582 -4.11 23.79 20.31
N TYR A 583 -4.23 22.88 19.33
CA TYR A 583 -4.22 21.44 19.55
C TYR A 583 -3.07 20.71 18.83
N MET A 584 -2.37 21.36 17.90
CA MET A 584 -1.15 20.80 17.32
C MET A 584 -0.09 20.53 18.40
N THR A 585 0.65 19.44 18.26
CA THR A 585 1.78 19.13 19.17
C THR A 585 2.84 20.21 19.08
N HIS A 586 3.21 20.59 17.84
CA HIS A 586 4.18 21.66 17.60
C HIS A 586 3.61 22.67 16.59
N PRO A 587 2.96 23.74 17.07
CA PRO A 587 2.53 24.86 16.23
C PRO A 587 3.71 25.58 15.57
N PRO A 588 3.51 26.19 14.38
CA PRO A 588 4.52 27.05 13.79
C PRO A 588 4.75 28.31 14.66
N VAL A 589 5.91 28.95 14.50
CA VAL A 589 6.19 30.27 15.06
C VAL A 589 5.99 31.33 13.97
N ILE A 590 5.41 32.46 14.34
CA ILE A 590 5.20 33.61 13.43
C ILE A 590 5.99 34.81 13.98
N ILE A 591 6.88 35.35 13.15
CA ILE A 591 7.74 36.50 13.45
C ILE A 591 7.10 37.80 12.95
#